data_AF-U6GP14-F1
#
_entry.id   AF-U6GP14-F1
#
_cell.length_a   1.000
_cell.length_b   1.000
_cell.length_c   1.000
_cell.angle_alpha   90.00
_cell.angle_beta   90.00
_cell.angle_gamma   90.00
#
_symmetry.space_group_name_H-M   'P 1'
#
loop_
_entity.id
_entity.type
_entity.pdbx_description
1 polymer ?
#
loop_
_entity_poly.entity_id
_entity_poly.type
_entity_poly.pdbx_seq_one_letter_code
_entity_poly.pdbx_strand_id
1 'polypeptide(L)'
;MEALPLFLDRLVSPLHAVLLAVSLILFFGEILPQAVCTGRKQLAVAALMTPLVRLLLGLFSVVAVPVAALLDRLLQPSHAAAFYGRNRLRALIGLHQKGRRRLLREASSEESDALSEISQSGEGRSSPWLNRDEVMVIQGALDMASKSIGDFLVPLEEVYQLEMNTKLTPEVLMQILRRGHSRIPVYDGCVI
;
A
#
# COMPACT_ATOMS: atom_id res chain seq x y z
N MET A 1 41.45 -10.68 18.70
CA MET A 1 40.19 -11.30 19.14
C MET A 1 40.17 -12.83 18.95
N GLU A 2 41.33 -13.50 18.85
CA GLU A 2 41.40 -14.96 18.62
C GLU A 2 41.87 -15.78 19.84
N ALA A 3 42.18 -15.13 20.97
CA ALA A 3 42.70 -15.82 22.16
C ALA A 3 41.60 -16.39 23.08
N LEU A 4 40.36 -15.95 22.94
CA LEU A 4 39.26 -16.33 23.84
C LEU A 4 38.70 -17.75 23.57
N PRO A 5 38.58 -18.24 22.32
CA PRO A 5 38.16 -19.62 22.05
C PRO A 5 39.21 -20.66 22.47
N LEU A 6 40.50 -20.34 22.31
CA LEU A 6 41.61 -21.26 22.55
C LEU A 6 41.89 -21.46 24.05
N PHE A 7 41.55 -20.48 24.88
CA PHE A 7 41.62 -20.58 26.35
C PHE A 7 40.39 -21.32 26.94
N LEU A 8 39.24 -21.27 26.27
CA LEU A 8 38.01 -22.01 26.63
C LEU A 8 38.04 -23.48 26.21
N ASP A 9 38.79 -23.82 25.15
CA ASP A 9 39.01 -25.18 24.66
C ASP A 9 39.80 -26.07 25.65
N ARG A 10 40.57 -25.44 26.56
CA ARG A 10 41.33 -26.15 27.61
C ARG A 10 40.53 -26.48 28.87
N LEU A 11 39.34 -25.91 29.05
CA LEU A 11 38.53 -26.08 30.27
C LEU A 11 37.21 -26.82 30.04
N VAL A 12 36.73 -26.89 28.79
CA VAL A 12 35.41 -27.42 28.41
C VAL A 12 35.49 -28.03 27.01
N SER A 13 34.80 -29.15 26.76
CA SER A 13 34.88 -29.86 25.46
C SER A 13 34.45 -28.98 24.28
N PRO A 14 35.03 -29.15 23.07
CA PRO A 14 34.91 -28.21 21.94
C PRO A 14 33.48 -27.80 21.58
N LEU A 15 32.53 -28.74 21.68
CA LEU A 15 31.12 -28.49 21.40
C LEU A 15 30.48 -27.52 22.40
N HIS A 16 30.83 -27.63 23.68
CA HIS A 16 30.28 -26.78 24.73
C HIS A 16 30.87 -25.37 24.68
N ALA A 17 32.14 -25.22 24.27
CA ALA A 17 32.75 -23.92 24.05
C ALA A 17 32.03 -23.15 22.92
N VAL A 18 31.70 -23.81 21.82
CA VAL A 18 30.93 -23.23 20.71
C VAL A 18 29.51 -22.88 21.16
N LEU A 19 28.80 -23.80 21.83
CA LEU A 19 27.43 -23.55 22.29
C LEU A 19 27.35 -22.40 23.29
N LEU A 20 28.33 -22.28 24.18
CA LEU A 20 28.41 -21.20 25.16
C LEU A 20 28.72 -19.86 24.47
N ALA A 21 29.68 -19.84 23.55
CA ALA A 21 30.02 -18.65 22.78
C ALA A 21 28.84 -18.14 21.95
N VAL A 22 28.12 -19.04 21.26
CA VAL A 22 26.94 -18.72 20.45
C VAL A 22 25.79 -18.23 21.34
N SER A 23 25.53 -18.90 22.45
CA SER A 23 24.48 -18.45 23.39
C SER A 23 24.78 -17.07 23.96
N LEU A 24 26.04 -16.79 24.29
CA LEU A 24 26.48 -15.53 24.86
C LEU A 24 26.43 -14.39 23.84
N ILE A 25 26.86 -14.63 22.59
CA ILE A 25 26.80 -13.60 21.55
C ILE A 25 25.36 -13.31 21.10
N LEU A 26 24.48 -14.32 21.04
CA LEU A 26 23.06 -14.11 20.75
C LEU A 26 22.39 -13.31 21.88
N PHE A 27 22.65 -13.67 23.13
CA PHE A 27 22.04 -12.98 24.27
C PHE A 27 22.45 -11.50 24.37
N PHE A 28 23.75 -11.22 24.32
CA PHE A 28 24.26 -9.85 24.45
C PHE A 28 24.23 -9.04 23.16
N GLY A 29 24.37 -9.69 22.00
CA GLY A 29 24.46 -9.04 20.70
C GLY A 29 23.13 -8.84 19.99
N GLU A 30 22.14 -9.67 20.28
CA GLU A 30 20.85 -9.65 19.58
C GLU A 30 19.68 -9.44 20.54
N ILE A 31 19.53 -10.31 21.55
CA ILE A 31 18.34 -10.31 22.42
C ILE A 31 18.27 -9.07 23.30
N LEU A 32 19.37 -8.72 23.99
CA LEU A 32 19.41 -7.59 24.91
C LEU A 32 19.25 -6.23 24.21
N PRO A 33 19.99 -5.92 23.12
CA PRO A 33 19.78 -4.68 22.37
C PRO A 33 18.40 -4.61 21.69
N GLN A 34 17.86 -5.74 21.21
CA GLN A 34 16.51 -5.76 20.63
C GLN A 34 15.43 -5.52 21.67
N ALA A 35 15.54 -6.11 22.87
CA ALA A 35 14.60 -5.92 23.98
C ALA A 35 14.59 -4.47 24.48
N VAL A 36 15.75 -3.81 24.55
CA VAL A 36 15.84 -2.38 24.91
C VAL A 36 15.20 -1.49 23.84
N CYS A 37 15.37 -1.84 22.56
CA CYS A 37 14.80 -1.08 21.45
C CYS A 37 13.29 -1.29 21.23
N THR A 38 12.68 -2.40 21.67
CA THR A 38 11.24 -2.70 21.50
C THR A 38 10.37 -2.43 22.73
N GLY A 39 10.95 -1.95 23.84
CA GLY A 39 10.20 -1.60 25.05
C GLY A 39 9.32 -0.32 24.93
N ARG A 40 8.59 0.03 25.99
CA ARG A 40 7.69 1.21 26.04
C ARG A 40 8.35 2.56 25.71
N LYS A 41 9.69 2.65 25.78
CA LYS A 41 10.49 3.85 25.45
C LYS A 41 11.16 3.80 24.07
N GLN A 42 10.77 2.88 23.18
CA GLN A 42 11.36 2.63 21.87
C GLN A 42 11.59 3.90 21.03
N LEU A 43 10.61 4.81 20.99
CA LEU A 43 10.70 6.04 20.21
C LEU A 43 11.73 7.03 20.78
N ALA A 44 11.86 7.08 22.11
CA ALA A 44 12.83 7.97 22.77
C ALA A 44 14.28 7.45 22.60
N VAL A 45 14.48 6.14 22.68
CA VAL A 45 15.79 5.50 22.45
C VAL A 45 16.19 5.63 20.98
N ALA A 46 15.26 5.41 20.05
CA ALA A 46 15.49 5.60 18.62
C ALA A 46 15.84 7.06 18.28
N ALA A 47 15.16 8.04 18.89
CA ALA A 47 15.46 9.45 18.71
C ALA A 47 16.88 9.81 19.20
N LEU A 48 17.31 9.27 20.35
CA LEU A 48 18.66 9.50 20.89
C LEU A 48 19.76 8.84 20.04
N MET A 49 19.48 7.68 19.43
CA MET A 49 20.41 6.98 18.54
C MET A 49 20.41 7.49 17.11
N THR A 50 19.44 8.32 16.73
CA THR A 50 19.34 8.94 15.40
C THR A 50 20.63 9.65 14.95
N PRO A 51 21.33 10.48 15.76
CA PRO A 51 22.58 11.10 15.34
C PRO A 51 23.69 10.07 15.05
N LEU A 52 23.78 8.98 15.82
CA LEU A 52 24.76 7.91 15.59
C LEU A 52 24.48 7.18 14.26
N VAL A 53 23.22 6.83 14.01
CA VAL A 53 22.81 6.16 12.76
C VAL A 53 23.03 7.08 11.56
N ARG A 54 22.73 8.37 11.67
CA ARG A 54 23.00 9.34 10.58
C ARG A 54 24.48 9.50 10.31
N LEU A 55 25.33 9.48 11.34
CA LEU A 55 26.78 9.50 11.17
C LEU A 55 27.28 8.23 10.47
N LEU A 56 26.79 7.06 10.88
CA LEU A 56 27.11 5.78 10.24
C LEU A 56 26.63 5.74 8.78
N LEU A 57 25.42 6.24 8.51
CA LEU A 57 24.86 6.36 7.17
C LEU A 57 25.69 7.32 6.32
N GLY A 58 26.12 8.45 6.87
CA GLY A 58 27.01 9.40 6.21
C GLY A 58 28.35 8.75 5.84
N LEU A 59 28.97 8.03 6.79
CA LEU A 59 30.21 7.31 6.55
C LEU A 59 30.04 6.23 5.47
N PHE A 60 28.98 5.43 5.55
CA PHE A 60 28.70 4.38 4.58
C PHE A 60 28.27 4.94 3.22
N SER A 61 27.68 6.14 3.18
CA SER A 61 27.26 6.79 1.93
C SER A 61 28.43 7.08 0.98
N VAL A 62 29.64 7.29 1.51
CA VAL A 62 30.86 7.46 0.70
C VAL A 62 31.13 6.24 -0.18
N VAL A 63 30.78 5.04 0.29
CA VAL A 63 30.94 3.78 -0.45
C VAL A 63 29.65 3.37 -1.16
N ALA A 64 28.49 3.62 -0.54
CA ALA A 64 27.20 3.26 -1.12
C ALA A 64 26.86 4.07 -2.37
N VAL A 65 27.22 5.37 -2.43
CA VAL A 65 26.98 6.22 -3.61
C VAL A 65 27.76 5.75 -4.85
N PRO A 66 29.08 5.46 -4.80
CA PRO A 66 29.77 4.96 -5.98
C PRO A 66 29.31 3.56 -6.37
N VAL A 67 28.94 2.69 -5.42
CA VAL A 67 28.35 1.37 -5.73
C VAL A 67 26.99 1.52 -6.40
N ALA A 68 26.13 2.42 -5.90
CA ALA A 68 24.84 2.72 -6.52
C ALA A 68 25.01 3.35 -7.91
N ALA A 69 25.90 4.33 -8.07
CA ALA A 69 26.19 4.95 -9.36
C ALA A 69 26.84 3.99 -10.36
N LEU A 70 27.67 3.06 -9.88
CA LEU A 70 28.26 2.00 -10.70
C LEU A 70 27.20 0.99 -11.13
N LEU A 71 26.31 0.59 -10.22
CA LEU A 71 25.19 -0.30 -10.51
C LEU A 71 24.23 0.35 -11.51
N ASP A 72 23.90 1.63 -11.31
CA ASP A 72 23.03 2.40 -12.21
C ASP A 72 23.61 2.54 -13.61
N ARG A 73 24.94 2.66 -13.74
CA ARG A 73 25.64 2.67 -15.04
C ARG A 73 25.74 1.28 -15.67
N LEU A 74 25.86 0.22 -14.87
CA LEU A 74 26.00 -1.15 -15.37
C LEU A 74 24.63 -1.77 -15.74
N LEU A 75 23.55 -1.42 -15.03
CA LEU A 75 22.17 -1.85 -15.30
C LEU A 75 21.44 -0.97 -16.34
N GLN A 76 22.08 0.09 -16.84
CA GLN A 76 21.45 1.02 -17.78
C GLN A 76 21.07 0.47 -19.18
N PRO A 77 21.41 -0.76 -19.62
CA PRO A 77 20.83 -1.26 -20.87
C PRO A 77 19.34 -1.60 -20.79
N SER A 78 18.73 -1.74 -19.61
CA SER A 78 17.34 -2.22 -19.53
C SER A 78 16.66 -1.90 -18.20
N HIS A 79 15.72 -0.95 -18.27
CA HIS A 79 14.66 -0.64 -17.31
C HIS A 79 15.01 0.31 -16.16
N ALA A 80 14.80 1.60 -16.45
CA ALA A 80 13.91 2.49 -15.69
C ALA A 80 13.67 2.05 -14.23
N ALA A 81 14.66 2.33 -13.37
CA ALA A 81 14.50 2.25 -11.93
C ALA A 81 13.31 3.14 -11.50
N ALA A 82 12.23 2.46 -11.11
CA ALA A 82 11.44 2.78 -9.93
C ALA A 82 10.80 4.18 -9.82
N PHE A 83 10.09 4.61 -10.86
CA PHE A 83 8.80 5.28 -10.62
C PHE A 83 7.76 4.61 -11.51
N TYR A 84 7.01 3.64 -10.94
CA TYR A 84 5.78 3.16 -11.56
C TYR A 84 4.76 4.30 -11.50
N GLY A 85 4.90 5.25 -12.42
CA GLY A 85 3.96 6.34 -12.58
C GLY A 85 2.57 5.79 -12.86
N ARG A 86 1.56 6.54 -12.44
CA ARG A 86 0.14 6.14 -12.51
C ARG A 86 -0.29 5.64 -13.89
N ASN A 87 0.27 6.18 -14.96
CA ASN A 87 -0.04 5.76 -16.34
C ASN A 87 0.46 4.34 -16.65
N ARG A 88 1.61 3.93 -16.09
CA ARG A 88 2.12 2.55 -16.23
C ARG A 88 1.33 1.58 -15.37
N LEU A 89 0.90 1.99 -14.18
CA LEU A 89 0.04 1.17 -13.33
C LEU A 89 -1.34 0.96 -13.98
N ARG A 90 -1.95 2.01 -14.56
CA ARG A 90 -3.16 1.89 -15.38
C ARG A 90 -2.96 0.94 -16.57
N ALA A 91 -1.82 1.05 -17.27
CA ALA A 91 -1.49 0.16 -18.37
C ALA A 91 -1.33 -1.31 -17.92
N LEU A 92 -0.67 -1.55 -16.78
CA LEU A 92 -0.47 -2.89 -16.22
C LEU A 92 -1.81 -3.54 -15.83
N ILE A 93 -2.70 -2.78 -15.18
CA ILE A 93 -4.05 -3.24 -14.83
C ILE A 93 -4.86 -3.53 -16.09
N GLY A 94 -4.76 -2.68 -17.11
CA GLY A 94 -5.41 -2.90 -18.41
C GLY A 94 -4.91 -4.15 -19.13
N LEU A 95 -3.61 -4.46 -19.04
CA LEU A 95 -3.03 -5.68 -19.60
C LEU A 95 -3.52 -6.93 -18.86
N HIS A 96 -3.60 -6.90 -17.53
CA HIS A 96 -4.18 -8.01 -16.74
C HIS A 96 -5.64 -8.29 -17.12
N GLN A 97 -6.44 -7.24 -17.35
CA GLN A 97 -7.83 -7.40 -17.79
C GLN A 97 -7.93 -7.99 -19.20
N LYS A 98 -7.05 -7.56 -20.12
CA LYS A 98 -6.99 -8.08 -21.50
C LYS A 98 -6.53 -9.53 -21.54
N GLY A 99 -5.56 -9.92 -20.70
CA GLY A 99 -5.11 -11.31 -20.52
C GLY A 99 -6.24 -12.22 -20.06
N ARG A 100 -6.95 -11.84 -18.98
CA ARG A 100 -8.14 -12.57 -18.50
C ARG A 100 -9.23 -12.69 -19.56
N ARG A 101 -9.50 -11.62 -20.33
CA ARG A 101 -10.48 -11.65 -21.43
C ARG A 101 -10.08 -12.57 -22.58
N ARG A 102 -8.78 -12.74 -22.85
CA ARG A 102 -8.30 -13.69 -23.87
C ARG A 102 -8.49 -15.13 -23.41
N LEU A 103 -8.09 -15.44 -22.18
CA LEU A 103 -8.32 -16.77 -21.61
C LEU A 103 -9.80 -17.11 -21.54
N LEU A 104 -10.66 -16.18 -21.11
CA LEU A 104 -12.12 -16.36 -21.14
C LEU A 104 -12.66 -16.57 -22.55
N ARG A 105 -12.09 -15.89 -23.57
CA ARG A 105 -12.52 -16.03 -24.96
C ARG A 105 -12.08 -17.37 -25.57
N GLU A 106 -10.88 -17.83 -25.22
CA GLU A 106 -10.31 -19.11 -25.63
C GLU A 106 -11.06 -20.27 -24.94
N ALA A 107 -11.29 -20.18 -23.62
CA ALA A 107 -12.15 -21.09 -22.87
C ALA A 107 -13.59 -21.12 -23.41
N SER A 108 -14.18 -19.96 -23.74
CA SER A 108 -15.52 -19.92 -24.36
C SER A 108 -15.58 -20.46 -25.79
N SER A 109 -14.43 -20.69 -26.44
CA SER A 109 -14.38 -21.31 -27.77
C SER A 109 -14.32 -22.85 -27.68
N GLU A 110 -13.96 -23.40 -26.51
CA GLU A 110 -13.83 -24.85 -26.28
C GLU A 110 -14.89 -25.40 -25.28
N GLU A 111 -15.51 -24.56 -24.44
CA GLU A 111 -16.49 -24.95 -23.42
C GLU A 111 -17.95 -24.70 -23.85
N SER A 112 -18.40 -25.39 -24.90
CA SER A 112 -19.84 -25.69 -25.03
C SER A 112 -20.22 -26.96 -24.24
N ASP A 113 -19.27 -27.74 -23.73
CA ASP A 113 -19.54 -29.09 -23.19
C ASP A 113 -19.07 -29.37 -21.74
N ALA A 114 -18.53 -28.40 -20.99
CA ALA A 114 -17.98 -28.65 -19.63
C ALA A 114 -18.49 -27.71 -18.51
N LEU A 115 -19.65 -27.07 -18.67
CA LEU A 115 -20.18 -26.13 -17.68
C LEU A 115 -21.16 -26.74 -16.67
N SER A 116 -20.95 -27.99 -16.24
CA SER A 116 -21.78 -28.65 -15.22
C SER A 116 -21.04 -29.18 -13.98
N GLU A 117 -19.71 -29.22 -13.94
CA GLU A 117 -19.00 -29.90 -12.82
C GLU A 117 -18.23 -29.00 -11.84
N ILE A 118 -18.16 -27.67 -12.05
CA ILE A 118 -17.43 -26.78 -11.13
C ILE A 118 -18.39 -25.79 -10.45
N SER A 119 -19.44 -26.31 -9.80
CA SER A 119 -20.33 -25.50 -8.96
C SER A 119 -20.41 -25.98 -7.51
N GLN A 120 -19.54 -26.91 -7.08
CA GLN A 120 -19.49 -27.39 -5.69
C GLN A 120 -18.07 -27.39 -5.13
N SER A 121 -17.58 -26.22 -4.74
CA SER A 121 -16.61 -26.09 -3.63
C SER A 121 -16.56 -24.62 -3.22
N GLY A 122 -17.35 -24.31 -2.19
CA GLY A 122 -17.25 -23.05 -1.47
C GLY A 122 -15.97 -23.02 -0.65
N GLU A 123 -14.96 -22.36 -1.18
CA GLU A 123 -13.87 -21.75 -0.43
C GLU A 123 -13.35 -20.60 -1.28
N GLY A 124 -13.22 -19.42 -0.67
CA GLY A 124 -12.86 -18.16 -1.32
C GLY A 124 -11.47 -18.21 -1.95
N ARG A 125 -11.34 -18.91 -3.08
CA ARG A 125 -10.21 -18.78 -3.98
C ARG A 125 -10.33 -17.42 -4.65
N SER A 126 -9.65 -16.44 -4.09
CA SER A 126 -9.24 -15.28 -4.86
C SER A 126 -8.59 -15.79 -6.14
N SER A 127 -9.26 -15.58 -7.27
CA SER A 127 -8.65 -15.84 -8.55
C SER A 127 -7.34 -15.03 -8.59
N PRO A 128 -6.22 -15.55 -9.13
CA PRO A 128 -4.98 -14.78 -9.31
C PRO A 128 -5.18 -13.48 -10.12
N TRP A 129 -6.36 -13.34 -10.72
CA TRP A 129 -6.78 -12.25 -11.57
C TRP A 129 -7.78 -11.36 -10.84
N LEU A 130 -7.52 -10.05 -10.86
CA LEU A 130 -8.41 -9.05 -10.29
C LEU A 130 -9.79 -9.08 -10.97
N ASN A 131 -10.86 -9.07 -10.18
CA ASN A 131 -12.22 -9.02 -10.70
C ASN A 131 -12.55 -7.65 -11.34
N ARG A 132 -13.62 -7.55 -12.14
CA ARG A 132 -14.03 -6.30 -12.80
C ARG A 132 -14.26 -5.18 -11.77
N ASP A 133 -14.89 -5.51 -10.65
CA ASP A 133 -15.22 -4.55 -9.61
C ASP A 133 -13.96 -4.10 -8.85
N GLU A 134 -13.04 -5.02 -8.57
CA GLU A 134 -11.73 -4.69 -7.99
C GLU A 134 -10.92 -3.78 -8.92
N VAL A 135 -10.91 -4.07 -10.22
CA VAL A 135 -10.26 -3.21 -11.23
C VAL A 135 -10.90 -1.82 -11.24
N MET A 136 -12.23 -1.73 -11.16
CA MET A 136 -12.94 -0.45 -11.14
C MET A 136 -12.62 0.35 -9.87
N VAL A 137 -12.53 -0.31 -8.71
CA VAL A 137 -12.15 0.33 -7.45
C VAL A 137 -10.71 0.84 -7.50
N ILE A 138 -9.76 0.03 -7.98
CA ILE A 138 -8.36 0.44 -8.09
C ILE A 138 -8.21 1.60 -9.09
N GLN A 139 -8.86 1.52 -10.25
CA GLN A 139 -8.85 2.60 -11.23
C GLN A 139 -9.51 3.86 -10.65
N GLY A 140 -10.64 3.73 -9.97
CA GLY A 140 -11.31 4.84 -9.29
C GLY A 140 -10.43 5.51 -8.23
N ALA A 141 -9.72 4.73 -7.42
CA ALA A 141 -8.79 5.24 -6.43
C ALA A 141 -7.58 5.95 -7.07
N LEU A 142 -7.02 5.36 -8.13
CA LEU A 142 -5.93 5.99 -8.89
C LEU A 142 -6.39 7.29 -9.56
N ASP A 143 -7.63 7.34 -10.05
CA ASP A 143 -8.21 8.52 -10.69
C ASP A 143 -8.55 9.60 -9.69
N MET A 144 -9.07 9.24 -8.50
CA MET A 144 -9.42 10.16 -7.42
C MET A 144 -8.22 11.01 -6.99
N ALA A 145 -7.03 10.42 -6.94
CA ALA A 145 -5.81 11.11 -6.53
C ALA A 145 -5.39 12.29 -7.44
N SER A 146 -5.98 12.46 -8.63
CA SER A 146 -5.75 13.66 -9.46
C SER A 146 -6.99 14.43 -9.85
N LYS A 147 -8.17 14.00 -9.41
CA LYS A 147 -9.37 14.77 -9.70
C LYS A 147 -9.40 15.97 -8.78
N SER A 148 -9.72 17.12 -9.35
CA SER A 148 -10.01 18.32 -8.57
C SER A 148 -11.45 18.28 -8.10
N ILE A 149 -11.76 19.09 -7.08
CA ILE A 149 -13.13 19.28 -6.60
C ILE A 149 -14.06 19.73 -7.73
N GLY A 150 -13.58 20.58 -8.64
CA GLY A 150 -14.33 21.03 -9.80
C GLY A 150 -14.75 19.95 -10.79
N ASP A 151 -14.07 18.79 -10.83
CA ASP A 151 -14.39 17.71 -11.77
C ASP A 151 -15.60 16.87 -11.33
N PHE A 152 -16.06 17.02 -10.08
CA PHE A 152 -17.13 16.22 -9.50
C PHE A 152 -18.26 17.01 -8.83
N LEU A 153 -18.08 18.31 -8.60
CA LEU A 153 -19.12 19.13 -8.00
C LEU A 153 -20.28 19.34 -8.97
N VAL A 154 -21.49 19.40 -8.41
CA VAL A 154 -22.67 19.91 -9.10
C VAL A 154 -22.57 21.45 -9.11
N PRO A 155 -22.69 22.11 -10.28
CA PRO A 155 -22.71 23.57 -10.35
C PRO A 155 -23.79 24.15 -9.45
N LEU A 156 -23.51 25.26 -8.74
CA LEU A 156 -24.43 25.84 -7.76
C LEU A 156 -25.80 26.19 -8.36
N GLU A 157 -25.82 26.60 -9.63
CA GLU A 157 -27.04 26.92 -10.39
C GLU A 157 -27.97 25.71 -10.56
N GLU A 158 -27.42 24.50 -10.57
CA GLU A 158 -28.17 23.24 -10.68
C GLU A 158 -28.57 22.66 -9.32
N VAL A 159 -28.07 23.23 -8.22
CA VAL A 159 -28.35 22.76 -6.87
C VAL A 159 -29.75 23.19 -6.42
N TYR A 160 -30.60 22.22 -6.11
CA TYR A 160 -31.87 22.49 -5.44
C TYR A 160 -31.62 22.97 -4.01
N GLN A 161 -32.05 24.21 -3.72
CA GLN A 161 -31.81 24.91 -2.47
C GLN A 161 -33.09 25.60 -1.99
N LEU A 162 -33.19 25.81 -0.67
CA LEU A 162 -34.34 26.46 -0.03
C LEU A 162 -33.91 27.79 0.57
N GLU A 163 -34.75 28.82 0.47
CA GLU A 163 -34.52 30.07 1.18
C GLU A 163 -34.88 29.89 2.66
N MET A 164 -34.10 30.48 3.56
CA MET A 164 -34.32 30.45 5.02
C MET A 164 -35.72 30.92 5.41
N ASN A 165 -36.27 31.89 4.68
CA ASN A 165 -37.59 32.47 4.95
C ASN A 165 -38.75 31.70 4.29
N THR A 166 -38.46 30.63 3.54
CA THR A 166 -39.49 29.81 2.89
C THR A 166 -40.30 29.08 3.95
N LYS A 167 -41.61 29.34 3.99
CA LYS A 167 -42.53 28.59 4.85
C LYS A 167 -42.74 27.18 4.29
N LEU A 168 -42.59 26.18 5.15
CA LEU A 168 -42.86 24.77 4.83
C LEU A 168 -44.37 24.53 4.74
N THR A 169 -44.95 24.83 3.59
CA THR A 169 -46.34 24.47 3.29
C THR A 169 -46.41 23.03 2.75
N PRO A 170 -47.60 22.40 2.75
CA PRO A 170 -47.77 21.05 2.20
C PRO A 170 -47.27 20.92 0.75
N GLU A 171 -47.37 21.98 -0.06
CA GLU A 171 -46.91 22.03 -1.45
C GLU A 171 -45.38 22.00 -1.52
N VAL A 172 -44.69 22.81 -0.70
CA VAL A 172 -43.23 22.83 -0.60
C VAL A 172 -42.71 21.51 -0.05
N LEU A 173 -43.38 20.93 0.94
CA LEU A 173 -43.04 19.62 1.48
C LEU A 173 -43.17 18.52 0.42
N MET A 174 -44.25 18.55 -0.37
CA MET A 174 -44.45 17.62 -1.48
C MET A 174 -43.38 17.80 -2.57
N GLN A 175 -42.95 19.04 -2.83
CA GLN A 175 -41.87 19.35 -3.74
C GLN A 175 -40.52 18.77 -3.25
N ILE A 176 -40.19 18.93 -1.97
CA ILE A 176 -39.00 18.33 -1.35
C ILE A 176 -39.02 16.80 -1.47
N LEU A 177 -40.16 16.17 -1.15
CA LEU A 177 -40.32 14.72 -1.23
C LEU A 177 -40.17 14.20 -2.66
N ARG A 178 -40.70 14.92 -3.66
CA ARG A 178 -40.54 14.58 -5.08
C ARG A 178 -39.10 14.73 -5.57
N ARG A 179 -38.33 15.66 -5.01
CA ARG A 179 -36.90 15.83 -5.33
C ARG A 179 -36.04 14.70 -4.75
N GLY A 180 -36.43 14.14 -3.61
CA GLY A 180 -35.78 12.96 -3.03
C GLY A 180 -34.34 13.18 -2.52
N HIS A 181 -33.90 14.43 -2.37
CA HIS A 181 -32.59 14.74 -1.80
C HIS A 181 -32.62 14.64 -0.28
N SER A 182 -31.72 13.85 0.32
CA SER A 182 -31.62 13.74 1.79
C SER A 182 -31.02 14.99 2.45
N ARG A 183 -30.28 15.81 1.70
CA ARG A 183 -29.66 17.05 2.17
C ARG A 183 -29.97 18.15 1.17
N ILE A 184 -30.55 19.23 1.65
CA ILE A 184 -30.93 20.39 0.85
C ILE A 184 -30.29 21.62 1.50
N PRO A 185 -29.41 22.34 0.80
CA PRO A 185 -28.85 23.58 1.29
C PRO A 185 -29.94 24.61 1.57
N VAL A 186 -29.80 25.33 2.69
CA VAL A 186 -30.65 26.47 3.04
C VAL A 186 -29.79 27.73 2.98
N TYR A 187 -30.22 28.73 2.22
CA TYR A 187 -29.50 30.00 2.07
C TYR A 187 -30.28 31.16 2.69
N ASP A 188 -29.56 32.17 3.19
CA ASP A 188 -30.12 33.39 3.75
C ASP A 188 -29.67 34.58 2.89
N GLY A 189 -30.57 35.16 2.09
CA GLY A 189 -30.26 36.29 1.20
C GLY A 189 -30.03 35.95 -0.28
N CYS A 190 -29.33 36.82 -1.03
CA CYS A 190 -29.22 36.70 -2.49
C CYS A 190 -28.12 35.69 -2.90
N VAL A 191 -28.48 34.75 -3.79
CA VAL A 191 -27.58 33.77 -4.42
C VAL A 191 -26.89 34.49 -5.59
N ILE A 192 -25.56 34.60 -5.53
CA ILE A 192 -24.72 35.21 -6.59
C ILE A 192 -24.43 34.16 -7.66
#